data_AF-A0A2R7S8U7-F1
#
_entry.id   AF-A0A2R7S8U7-F1
#
_cell.length_a   1.000
_cell.length_b   1.000
_cell.length_c   1.000
_cell.angle_alpha   90.00
_cell.angle_beta   90.00
_cell.angle_gamma   90.00
#
_symmetry.space_group_name_H-M   'P 1'
#
loop_
_entity.id
_entity.type
_entity.pdbx_description
1 polymer ?
#
loop_
_entity_poly.entity_id
_entity_poly.type
_entity_poly.pdbx_seq_one_letter_code
_entity_poly.pdbx_strand_id
1 'polypeptide(L)' 'MLLRGDDPEAVQAAARRLADGGLLGLPTETVYGLAARADWDEAVAGI' A
#
# COMPACT_ATOMS: atom_id res chain seq x y z
N MET A 1 3.88 6.32 -8.51
CA MET A 1 4.02 5.31 -9.58
C MET A 1 2.72 4.52 -9.61
N LEU A 2 2.11 4.35 -10.78
CA LEU A 2 0.94 3.50 -10.95
C LEU A 2 1.40 2.14 -11.46
N LEU A 3 0.90 1.08 -10.82
CA LEU A 3 1.25 -0.30 -11.12
C LEU A 3 -0.02 -1.09 -11.43
N ARG A 4 0.15 -2.18 -12.17
CA ARG A 4 -0.92 -3.13 -12.45
C ARG A 4 -1.23 -3.96 -11.21
N GLY A 5 -2.46 -3.91 -10.72
CA GLY A 5 -2.86 -4.66 -9.52
C GLY A 5 -2.97 -6.18 -9.72
N ASP A 6 -2.96 -6.64 -10.97
CA ASP A 6 -2.96 -8.06 -11.36
C ASP A 6 -1.55 -8.62 -11.62
N ASP A 7 -0.51 -7.78 -11.55
CA ASP A 7 0.88 -8.19 -11.73
C ASP A 7 1.49 -8.63 -10.38
N PRO A 8 1.94 -9.90 -10.24
CA PRO A 8 2.56 -10.38 -9.00
C PRO A 8 3.78 -9.57 -8.55
N GLU A 9 4.59 -9.06 -9.48
CA GLU A 9 5.78 -8.25 -9.11
C GLU A 9 5.36 -6.90 -8.55
N ALA A 10 4.28 -6.31 -9.10
CA ALA A 10 3.70 -5.08 -8.56
C ALA A 10 3.15 -5.28 -7.15
N VAL A 11 2.48 -6.41 -6.89
CA VAL A 11 1.99 -6.76 -5.55
C VAL A 11 3.16 -6.91 -4.57
N GLN A 12 4.25 -7.56 -4.99
CA GLN A 12 5.46 -7.68 -4.17
C GLN A 12 6.12 -6.32 -3.89
N ALA A 13 6.19 -5.44 -4.87
CA ALA A 13 6.69 -4.08 -4.68
C ALA A 13 5.82 -3.27 -3.70
N ALA A 14 4.49 -3.41 -3.80
CA ALA A 14 3.54 -2.76 -2.90
C ALA A 14 3.66 -3.30 -1.46
N ALA A 15 3.80 -4.60 -1.28
CA ALA A 15 4.03 -5.22 0.03
C ALA A 15 5.32 -4.75 0.68
N ARG A 16 6.43 -4.68 -0.08
CA ARG A 16 7.70 -4.11 0.39
C ARG A 16 7.56 -2.65 0.79
N ARG A 17 6.86 -1.85 -0.03
CA ARG A 17 6.61 -0.44 0.28
C ARG A 17 5.90 -0.27 1.62
N LEU A 18 4.87 -1.08 1.89
CA LEU A 18 4.19 -1.08 3.19
C LEU A 18 5.14 -1.54 4.31
N ALA A 19 5.89 -2.63 4.10
CA ALA A 19 6.87 -3.16 5.06
C ALA A 19 7.87 -2.09 5.53
N ASP A 20 8.32 -1.25 4.60
CA ASP A 20 9.27 -0.14 4.81
C ASP A 20 8.62 1.12 5.41
N GLY A 21 7.40 1.02 5.96
CA GLY A 21 6.68 2.16 6.58
C GLY A 21 6.06 3.12 5.56
N GLY A 22 5.88 2.67 4.32
CA GLY A 22 5.30 3.45 3.25
C GLY A 22 3.79 3.47 3.18
N LEU A 23 3.30 4.33 2.31
CA LEU A 23 1.89 4.41 1.93
C LEU A 23 1.65 3.77 0.57
N LEU A 24 0.45 3.21 0.41
CA LEU A 24 -0.01 2.59 -0.82
C LEU A 24 -1.45 3.02 -1.13
N GLY A 25 -1.66 3.61 -2.30
CA GLY A 25 -3.00 3.70 -2.87
C GLY A 25 -3.36 2.38 -3.56
N LEU A 26 -4.48 1.76 -3.18
CA LEU A 26 -4.96 0.52 -3.81
C LEU A 26 -6.47 0.56 -4.09
N PRO A 27 -6.92 -0.08 -5.18
CA PRO A 27 -8.35 -0.24 -5.45
C PRO A 27 -8.96 -1.29 -4.51
N THR A 28 -10.24 -1.13 -4.22
CA THR A 28 -11.10 -2.18 -3.63
C THR A 28 -12.37 -2.31 -4.47
N GLU A 29 -13.29 -3.20 -4.09
CA GLU A 29 -14.62 -3.29 -4.73
C GLU A 29 -15.41 -1.97 -4.61
N THR A 30 -15.21 -1.22 -3.52
CA THR A 30 -16.02 -0.03 -3.20
C THR A 30 -15.34 1.28 -3.60
N VAL A 31 -14.13 1.52 -3.08
CA VAL A 31 -13.37 2.78 -3.29
C VAL A 31 -11.87 2.52 -3.28
N TYR A 32 -11.09 3.51 -3.71
CA TYR A 32 -9.65 3.50 -3.44
C TYR A 32 -9.38 3.78 -1.97
N GLY A 33 -8.48 2.99 -1.38
CA GLY A 33 -7.97 3.21 -0.03
C GLY A 33 -6.52 3.70 -0.07
N LEU A 34 -6.16 4.54 0.90
CA LEU A 34 -4.77 4.83 1.25
C LEU A 34 -4.38 3.93 2.42
N ALA A 35 -3.48 2.98 2.18
CA ALA A 35 -3.03 2.01 3.17
C ALA A 35 -1.65 2.37 3.73
N ALA A 36 -1.46 2.05 4.99
CA ALA A 36 -0.17 2.02 5.70
C ALA A 36 -0.08 0.73 6.52
N ARG A 37 1.09 0.45 7.09
CA ARG A 37 1.24 -0.63 8.08
C ARG A 37 0.51 -0.28 9.38
N ALA A 38 -0.53 -1.04 9.69
CA ALA A 38 -1.41 -0.77 10.83
C ALA A 38 -0.77 -1.03 12.20
N ASP A 39 0.31 -1.80 12.25
CA ASP A 39 1.06 -2.13 13.47
C ASP A 39 2.22 -1.16 13.75
N TRP A 40 2.32 -0.07 12.99
CA TRP A 40 3.42 0.88 13.07
C TRP A 40 2.88 2.32 13.10
N ASP A 41 2.90 2.93 14.29
CA ASP A 41 2.33 4.26 14.55
C ASP A 41 2.85 5.34 13.59
N GLU A 42 4.16 5.40 13.33
CA GLU A 42 4.73 6.39 12.41
C GLU A 42 4.25 6.21 10.97
N ALA A 43 4.00 4.98 10.53
CA ALA A 43 3.48 4.72 9.19
C ALA A 43 2.01 5.17 9.09
N VAL A 44 1.21 4.92 10.13
CA VAL A 44 -0.20 5.35 10.22
C VAL A 44 -0.30 6.87 10.27
N ALA A 45 0.62 7.56 10.96
CA ALA A 45 0.66 9.02 11.03
C ALA A 45 0.88 9.70 9.65
N GLY A 46 1.27 8.93 8.63
CA GLY A 46 1.40 9.41 7.26
C GLY A 46 0.12 9.38 6.42
N ILE A 47 -0.97 8.77 6.90
CA ILE A 47 -2.29 8.74 6.22
C ILE A 47 -2.97 10.10 6.33
#